data_AF-A0A015JH18-F1
#
_entry.id   AF-A0A015JH18-F1
#
_cell.length_a   1.000
_cell.length_b   1.000
_cell.length_c   1.000
_cell.angle_alpha   90.00
_cell.angle_beta   90.00
_cell.angle_gamma   90.00
#
_symmetry.space_group_name_H-M   'P 1'
#
loop_
_entity.id
_entity.type
_entity.pdbx_description
1 polymer ?
#
loop_
_entity_poly.entity_id
_entity_poly.type
_entity_poly.pdbx_seq_one_letter_code
_entity_poly.pdbx_strand_id
1 'polypeptide(L)'
;MSKESNKRAQTSKANEYNSNIEFFKEFGQVKSTTNATKIWLRNLEEFRRGKFVEEKIEYVSSAQELDKQLATYIAEMKQKNGQQYSASSIRCAIAAIHRHLVKNSVITGLDLHNQATFPTFWEVINGKIKLLSDLGLNAAKGADALTTDEISTILNHKILDGTTPE
;
A
#
# COMPACT_ATOMS: atom_id res chain seq x y z
N MET A 1 -25.94 -35.51 21.56
CA MET A 1 -24.75 -36.00 20.82
C MET A 1 -24.42 -35.19 19.54
N SER A 2 -24.67 -33.87 19.47
CA SER A 2 -24.53 -33.10 18.22
C SER A 2 -23.44 -32.00 18.23
N LYS A 3 -23.13 -31.40 19.39
CA LYS A 3 -22.14 -30.31 19.48
C LYS A 3 -20.68 -30.77 19.41
N GLU A 4 -20.39 -31.98 19.89
CA GLU A 4 -19.03 -32.50 20.03
C GLU A 4 -18.46 -33.07 18.72
N SER A 5 -19.34 -33.66 17.90
CA SER A 5 -19.03 -34.11 16.54
C SER A 5 -18.73 -32.95 15.60
N ASN A 6 -19.45 -31.83 15.74
CA ASN A 6 -19.22 -30.62 14.94
C ASN A 6 -17.92 -29.91 15.34
N LYS A 7 -17.60 -29.87 16.65
CA LYS A 7 -16.31 -29.36 17.13
C LYS A 7 -15.14 -30.21 16.63
N ARG A 8 -15.22 -31.54 16.72
CA ARG A 8 -14.18 -32.46 16.18
C ARG A 8 -13.98 -32.32 14.67
N ALA A 9 -15.04 -32.15 13.90
CA ALA A 9 -14.96 -31.94 12.45
C ALA A 9 -14.33 -30.59 12.06
N GLN A 10 -14.52 -29.55 12.88
CA GLN A 10 -13.84 -28.27 12.72
C GLN A 10 -12.35 -28.36 13.10
N THR A 11 -12.01 -29.08 14.19
CA THR A 11 -10.61 -29.29 14.60
C THR A 11 -9.83 -30.18 13.62
N SER A 12 -10.47 -31.17 12.99
CA SER A 12 -9.82 -32.04 12.01
C SER A 12 -9.51 -31.32 10.69
N LYS A 13 -10.40 -30.44 10.22
CA LYS A 13 -10.12 -29.57 9.07
C LYS A 13 -9.02 -28.55 9.35
N ALA A 14 -8.97 -27.97 10.55
CA ALA A 14 -7.89 -27.06 10.94
C ALA A 14 -6.51 -27.77 10.94
N ASN A 15 -6.44 -29.03 11.36
CA ASN A 15 -5.21 -29.83 11.35
C ASN A 15 -4.69 -30.16 9.94
N GLU A 16 -5.56 -30.17 8.92
CA GLU A 16 -5.18 -30.43 7.53
C GLU A 16 -4.44 -29.24 6.89
N TYR A 17 -4.69 -28.01 7.36
CA TYR A 17 -4.06 -26.79 6.86
C TYR A 17 -2.84 -26.35 7.68
N ASN A 18 -2.71 -26.77 8.94
CA ASN A 18 -1.71 -26.26 9.90
C ASN A 18 -0.24 -26.40 9.47
N SER A 19 0.08 -27.20 8.46
CA SER A 19 1.45 -27.36 7.93
C SER A 19 1.61 -26.93 6.46
N ASN A 20 0.55 -26.46 5.80
CA ASN A 20 0.64 -26.04 4.41
C ASN A 20 1.07 -24.56 4.33
N ILE A 21 2.39 -24.34 4.25
CA ILE A 21 3.00 -23.02 4.15
C ILE A 21 2.43 -22.22 2.96
N GLU A 22 2.15 -22.87 1.84
CA GLU A 22 1.67 -22.19 0.64
C GLU A 22 0.21 -21.72 0.81
N PHE A 23 -0.64 -22.52 1.45
CA PHE A 23 -1.99 -22.11 1.82
C PHE A 23 -1.98 -20.81 2.64
N PHE A 24 -1.14 -20.72 3.69
CA PHE A 24 -1.09 -19.51 4.51
C PHE A 24 -0.47 -18.31 3.79
N LYS A 25 0.50 -18.53 2.90
CA LYS A 25 1.04 -17.47 2.03
C LYS A 25 -0.04 -16.90 1.10
N GLU A 26 -0.89 -17.75 0.52
CA GLU A 26 -1.98 -17.33 -0.35
C GLU A 26 -3.13 -16.69 0.44
N PHE A 27 -3.55 -17.34 1.53
CA PHE A 27 -4.64 -16.88 2.40
C PHE A 27 -4.35 -15.50 3.01
N GLY A 28 -3.10 -15.23 3.36
CA GLY A 28 -2.67 -13.92 3.87
C GLY A 28 -2.68 -12.80 2.83
N GLN A 29 -2.84 -13.09 1.53
CA GLN A 29 -2.88 -12.06 0.50
C GLN A 29 -4.22 -11.34 0.47
N VAL A 30 -4.20 -10.08 0.91
CA VAL A 30 -5.36 -9.21 0.80
C VAL A 30 -5.41 -8.56 -0.59
N LYS A 31 -6.50 -8.76 -1.33
CA LYS A 31 -6.68 -8.23 -2.70
C LYS A 31 -6.47 -6.71 -2.78
N SER A 32 -6.92 -5.95 -1.77
CA SER A 32 -6.72 -4.50 -1.71
C SER A 32 -5.24 -4.12 -1.65
N THR A 33 -4.42 -4.86 -0.90
CA THR A 33 -2.97 -4.66 -0.80
C THR A 33 -2.27 -4.95 -2.13
N THR A 34 -2.66 -6.02 -2.83
CA THR A 34 -2.12 -6.35 -4.16
C THR A 34 -2.45 -5.25 -5.17
N ASN A 35 -3.69 -4.75 -5.16
CA ASN A 35 -4.12 -3.67 -6.04
C ASN A 35 -3.39 -2.36 -5.75
N ALA A 36 -3.25 -1.99 -4.47
CA ALA A 36 -2.47 -0.82 -4.08
C ALA A 36 -1.01 -0.92 -4.53
N THR A 37 -0.41 -2.12 -4.44
CA THR A 37 0.95 -2.37 -4.94
C THR A 37 1.07 -2.07 -6.43
N LYS A 38 0.14 -2.60 -7.24
CA LYS A 38 0.13 -2.37 -8.68
C LYS A 38 -0.01 -0.88 -9.03
N ILE A 39 -0.83 -0.13 -8.28
CA ILE A 39 -1.01 1.31 -8.48
C ILE A 39 0.31 2.06 -8.23
N TRP A 40 0.98 1.79 -7.10
CA TRP A 40 2.24 2.46 -6.76
C TRP A 40 3.35 2.12 -7.74
N LEU A 41 3.46 0.85 -8.16
CA LEU A 41 4.43 0.44 -9.17
C LEU A 41 4.15 1.09 -10.52
N ARG A 42 2.89 1.15 -10.96
CA ARG A 42 2.56 1.87 -12.21
C ARG A 42 3.00 3.33 -12.14
N ASN A 43 2.74 4.03 -11.03
CA ASN A 43 3.16 5.42 -10.87
C ASN A 43 4.69 5.57 -10.88
N LEU A 44 5.42 4.60 -10.29
CA LEU A 44 6.88 4.55 -10.33
C LEU A 44 7.40 4.35 -11.76
N GLU A 45 6.85 3.39 -12.50
CA GLU A 45 7.27 3.12 -13.88
C GLU A 45 6.90 4.25 -14.83
N GLU A 46 5.74 4.90 -14.63
CA GLU A 46 5.37 6.11 -15.36
C GLU A 46 6.37 7.25 -15.14
N PHE A 47 6.88 7.40 -13.91
CA PHE A 47 7.93 8.36 -13.59
C PHE A 47 9.27 7.99 -14.23
N ARG A 48 9.63 6.70 -14.25
CA ARG A 48 10.91 6.21 -14.78
C ARG A 48 10.98 6.25 -16.30
N ARG A 49 9.83 6.17 -16.98
CA ARG A 49 9.74 6.09 -18.44
C ARG A 49 10.53 7.22 -19.12
N GLY A 50 11.57 6.84 -19.87
CA GLY A 50 12.44 7.78 -20.59
C GLY A 50 13.43 8.56 -19.72
N LYS A 51 13.46 8.35 -18.40
CA LYS A 51 14.46 8.94 -17.48
C LYS A 51 15.67 8.03 -17.24
N PHE A 52 15.46 6.71 -17.30
CA PHE A 52 16.48 5.71 -16.98
C PHE A 52 16.58 4.66 -18.09
N VAL A 53 17.70 3.94 -18.12
CA VAL A 53 18.02 2.97 -19.17
C VAL A 53 17.19 1.70 -19.01
N GLU A 54 17.01 1.21 -17.77
CA GLU A 54 16.25 0.00 -17.49
C GLU A 54 14.74 0.25 -17.59
N GLU A 55 14.08 -0.57 -18.41
CA GLU A 55 12.63 -0.49 -18.65
C GLU A 55 11.78 -0.71 -17.40
N LYS A 56 12.29 -1.46 -16.40
CA LYS A 56 11.61 -1.75 -15.15
C LYS A 56 12.54 -1.60 -13.95
N ILE A 57 11.97 -1.21 -12.81
CA ILE A 57 12.67 -1.14 -11.52
C ILE A 57 13.30 -2.48 -11.11
N GLU A 58 12.68 -3.60 -11.49
CA GLU A 58 13.14 -4.97 -11.16
C GLU A 58 14.53 -5.28 -11.74
N TYR A 59 14.89 -4.66 -12.86
CA TYR A 59 16.12 -4.95 -13.62
C TYR A 59 17.31 -4.07 -13.23
N VAL A 60 17.12 -3.10 -12.33
CA VAL A 60 18.22 -2.28 -11.82
C VAL A 60 19.13 -3.17 -10.96
N SER A 61 20.33 -3.44 -11.47
CA SER A 61 21.27 -4.40 -10.86
C SER A 61 22.22 -3.76 -9.85
N SER A 62 22.38 -2.44 -9.87
CA SER A 62 23.20 -1.69 -8.91
C SER A 62 22.34 -1.18 -7.76
N ALA A 63 22.70 -1.56 -6.53
CA ALA A 63 22.04 -1.03 -5.33
C ALA A 63 22.17 0.50 -5.21
N GLN A 64 23.31 1.07 -5.63
CA GLN A 64 23.55 2.51 -5.62
C GLN A 64 22.65 3.25 -6.62
N GLU A 65 22.46 2.67 -7.80
CA GLU A 65 21.57 3.25 -8.80
C GLU A 65 20.10 3.12 -8.34
N LEU A 66 19.74 1.98 -7.76
CA LEU A 66 18.41 1.78 -7.19
C LEU A 66 18.13 2.77 -6.05
N ASP A 67 19.09 3.00 -5.15
CA ASP A 67 19.03 4.00 -4.08
C ASP A 67 18.70 5.38 -4.64
N LYS A 68 19.47 5.83 -5.64
CA LYS A 68 19.29 7.13 -6.28
C LYS A 68 17.95 7.25 -7.01
N GLN A 69 17.56 6.23 -7.77
CA GLN A 69 16.32 6.25 -8.54
C GLN A 69 15.09 6.30 -7.62
N LEU A 70 15.09 5.52 -6.55
CA LEU A 70 14.01 5.53 -5.55
C LEU A 70 13.98 6.85 -4.75
N ALA A 71 15.14 7.38 -4.36
CA ALA A 71 15.22 8.67 -3.69
C ALA A 71 14.63 9.79 -4.56
N THR A 72 15.01 9.84 -5.84
CA THR A 72 14.51 10.82 -6.80
C THR A 72 12.98 10.71 -6.96
N TYR A 73 12.46 9.48 -7.07
CA TYR A 73 11.03 9.24 -7.13
C TYR A 73 10.28 9.79 -5.90
N ILE A 74 10.75 9.50 -4.68
CA ILE A 74 10.11 9.97 -3.45
C ILE A 74 10.17 11.51 -3.33
N ALA A 75 11.26 12.13 -3.78
CA ALA A 75 11.38 13.59 -3.77
C ALA A 75 10.31 14.23 -4.68
N GLU A 76 10.17 13.71 -5.92
CA GLU A 76 9.31 14.28 -6.96
C GLU A 76 7.85 13.85 -6.89
N MET A 77 7.52 12.72 -6.25
CA MET A 77 6.16 12.17 -6.32
C MET A 77 5.09 13.14 -5.79
N LYS A 78 4.05 13.31 -6.58
CA LYS A 78 2.88 14.16 -6.33
C LYS A 78 1.64 13.48 -6.86
N GLN A 79 0.49 13.90 -6.34
CA GLN A 79 -0.80 13.50 -6.88
C GLN A 79 -0.99 14.06 -8.31
N LYS A 80 -1.93 13.48 -9.07
CA LYS A 80 -2.24 13.93 -10.44
C LYS A 80 -2.67 15.40 -10.53
N ASN A 81 -3.27 15.93 -9.47
CA ASN A 81 -3.65 17.34 -9.35
C ASN A 81 -2.49 18.26 -8.92
N GLY A 82 -1.25 17.75 -8.87
CA GLY A 82 -0.05 18.49 -8.46
C GLY A 82 0.13 18.64 -6.94
N GLN A 83 -0.83 18.18 -6.13
CA GLN A 83 -0.74 18.29 -4.67
C GLN A 83 0.20 17.25 -4.07
N GLN A 84 0.68 17.53 -2.86
CA GLN A 84 1.50 16.58 -2.10
C GLN A 84 0.65 15.39 -1.64
N TYR A 85 1.27 14.21 -1.59
CA TYR A 85 0.71 13.08 -0.88
C TYR A 85 0.78 13.29 0.64
N SER A 86 -0.06 12.58 1.40
CA SER A 86 0.09 12.51 2.86
C SER A 86 1.31 11.67 3.25
N ALA A 87 1.85 11.89 4.44
CA ALA A 87 2.96 11.08 4.95
C ALA A 87 2.61 9.59 5.00
N SER A 88 1.36 9.24 5.33
CA SER A 88 0.86 7.86 5.32
C SER A 88 0.86 7.26 3.91
N SER A 89 0.45 8.02 2.89
CA SER A 89 0.51 7.55 1.50
C SER A 89 1.94 7.29 1.03
N ILE A 90 2.91 8.14 1.43
CA ILE A 90 4.34 7.90 1.16
C ILE A 90 4.81 6.58 1.79
N ARG A 91 4.49 6.34 3.07
CA ARG A 91 4.83 5.09 3.76
C ARG A 91 4.20 3.87 3.08
N CYS A 92 2.94 3.97 2.64
CA CYS A 92 2.26 2.92 1.89
C CYS A 92 2.95 2.63 0.55
N ALA A 93 3.40 3.66 -0.17
CA ALA A 93 4.12 3.51 -1.42
C ALA A 93 5.45 2.77 -1.21
N ILE A 94 6.22 3.16 -0.20
CA ILE A 94 7.50 2.52 0.16
C ILE A 94 7.29 1.04 0.49
N ALA A 95 6.31 0.72 1.33
CA ALA A 95 5.99 -0.67 1.69
C ALA A 95 5.55 -1.50 0.48
N ALA A 96 4.80 -0.90 -0.45
CA ALA A 96 4.41 -1.54 -1.70
C ALA A 96 5.61 -1.84 -2.60
N ILE A 97 6.49 -0.87 -2.81
CA ILE A 97 7.71 -1.01 -3.62
C ILE A 97 8.63 -2.07 -3.00
N HIS A 98 8.89 -2.00 -1.69
CA HIS A 98 9.71 -2.98 -0.97
C HIS A 98 9.19 -4.40 -1.16
N ARG A 99 7.90 -4.64 -0.88
CA ARG A 99 7.28 -5.96 -1.05
C ARG A 99 7.43 -6.51 -2.47
N HIS A 100 7.39 -5.65 -3.47
CA HIS A 100 7.55 -6.05 -4.85
C HIS A 100 9.00 -6.40 -5.18
N LEU A 101 9.96 -5.54 -4.79
CA LEU A 101 11.37 -5.73 -5.12
C LEU A 101 12.00 -6.92 -4.41
N VAL A 102 11.62 -7.21 -3.16
CA VAL A 102 12.08 -8.41 -2.43
C VAL A 102 11.78 -9.70 -3.21
N LYS A 103 10.70 -9.72 -4.00
CA LYS A 103 10.28 -10.90 -4.76
C LYS A 103 10.80 -10.94 -6.20
N ASN A 104 10.98 -9.78 -6.83
CA ASN A 104 11.15 -9.70 -8.28
C ASN A 104 12.47 -9.01 -8.71
N SER A 105 13.22 -8.41 -7.78
CA SER A 105 14.48 -7.75 -8.12
C SER A 105 15.54 -8.75 -8.55
N VAL A 106 16.38 -8.34 -9.52
CA VAL A 106 17.61 -9.07 -9.87
C VAL A 106 18.67 -9.03 -8.77
N ILE A 107 18.58 -8.08 -7.83
CA ILE A 107 19.47 -7.99 -6.67
C ILE A 107 19.03 -9.03 -5.64
N THR A 108 19.85 -10.06 -5.46
CA THR A 108 19.58 -11.14 -4.50
C THR A 108 19.67 -10.62 -3.07
N GLY A 109 18.68 -10.94 -2.24
CA GLY A 109 18.67 -10.54 -0.82
C GLY A 109 18.43 -9.05 -0.59
N LEU A 110 17.81 -8.35 -1.56
CA LEU A 110 17.47 -6.95 -1.45
C LEU A 110 16.57 -6.68 -0.23
N ASP A 111 16.98 -5.71 0.58
CA ASP A 111 16.21 -5.18 1.70
C ASP A 111 16.29 -3.64 1.68
N LEU A 112 15.19 -2.99 1.30
CA LEU A 112 15.14 -1.52 1.26
C LEU A 112 15.21 -0.89 2.65
N HIS A 113 15.01 -1.64 3.72
CA HIS A 113 15.14 -1.15 5.09
C HIS A 113 16.59 -1.09 5.57
N ASN A 114 17.54 -1.67 4.83
CA ASN A 114 18.95 -1.54 5.12
C ASN A 114 19.48 -0.14 4.75
N GLN A 115 19.53 0.74 5.75
CA GLN A 115 19.99 2.13 5.59
C GLN A 115 21.46 2.26 5.18
N ALA A 116 22.30 1.26 5.47
CA ALA A 116 23.69 1.28 5.03
C ALA A 116 23.81 1.06 3.51
N THR A 117 22.89 0.28 2.93
CA THR A 117 22.84 0.02 1.48
C THR A 117 22.07 1.12 0.74
N PHE A 118 21.05 1.70 1.36
CA PHE A 118 20.16 2.70 0.75
C PHE A 118 20.15 4.04 1.54
N PRO A 119 21.32 4.68 1.77
CA PRO A 119 21.41 5.86 2.62
C PRO A 119 20.65 7.06 2.01
N THR A 120 20.78 7.29 0.70
CA THR A 120 20.18 8.45 0.03
C THR A 120 18.66 8.36 0.08
N PHE A 121 18.11 7.17 -0.19
CA PHE A 121 16.68 6.90 -0.13
C PHE A 121 16.11 7.21 1.25
N TRP A 122 16.79 6.78 2.32
CA TRP A 122 16.31 7.01 3.69
C TRP A 122 16.43 8.47 4.13
N GLU A 123 17.50 9.17 3.76
CA GLU A 123 17.62 10.61 4.01
C GLU A 123 16.48 11.39 3.33
N VAL A 124 16.17 11.07 2.08
CA VAL A 124 15.07 11.71 1.34
C VAL A 124 13.71 11.36 1.94
N ILE A 125 13.46 10.10 2.32
CA ILE A 125 12.21 9.71 2.99
C ILE A 125 12.01 10.52 4.26
N ASN A 126 13.04 10.59 5.12
CA ASN A 126 12.95 11.29 6.39
C ASN A 126 12.71 12.80 6.17
N GLY A 127 13.44 13.41 5.25
CA GLY A 127 13.24 14.81 4.86
C GLY A 127 11.84 15.07 4.31
N LYS A 128 11.35 14.21 3.42
CA LYS A 128 10.01 14.31 2.82
C LYS A 128 8.92 14.18 3.88
N ILE A 129 9.00 13.19 4.76
CA ILE A 129 8.02 12.99 5.84
C ILE A 129 8.02 14.18 6.81
N LYS A 130 9.18 14.72 7.14
CA LYS A 130 9.29 15.92 7.98
C LYS A 130 8.60 17.12 7.32
N LEU A 131 8.92 17.41 6.06
CA LEU A 131 8.26 18.47 5.29
C LEU A 131 6.74 18.30 5.27
N LEU A 132 6.24 17.08 5.01
CA LEU A 132 4.80 16.81 4.99
C LEU A 132 4.17 17.00 6.38
N SER A 133 4.91 16.71 7.45
CA SER A 133 4.44 16.94 8.82
C SER A 133 4.34 18.42 9.13
N ASP A 134 5.34 19.21 8.74
CA ASP A 134 5.35 20.67 8.90
C ASP A 134 4.20 21.35 8.11
N LEU A 135 3.77 20.73 7.00
CA LEU A 135 2.60 21.14 6.21
C LEU A 135 1.26 20.62 6.76
N GLY A 136 1.25 19.91 7.89
CA GLY A 136 0.03 19.35 8.49
C GLY A 136 -0.52 18.09 7.77
N LEU A 137 0.25 17.50 6.86
CA LEU A 137 -0.13 16.31 6.05
C LEU A 137 0.27 14.97 6.71
N ASN A 138 0.62 15.00 7.99
CA ASN A 138 0.92 13.81 8.80
C ASN A 138 -0.24 13.41 9.73
N ALA A 139 -1.25 14.28 9.89
CA ALA A 139 -2.45 13.93 10.64
C ALA A 139 -3.31 12.94 9.85
N ALA A 140 -3.81 11.90 10.53
CA ALA A 140 -4.95 11.16 10.01
C ALA A 140 -6.11 12.14 9.93
N LYS A 141 -6.41 12.64 8.73
CA LYS A 141 -7.72 13.25 8.50
C LYS A 141 -8.72 12.13 8.76
N GLY A 142 -9.46 12.23 9.88
CA GLY A 142 -10.69 11.48 10.00
C GLY A 142 -11.57 11.77 8.79
N ALA A 143 -12.50 10.88 8.47
CA ALA A 143 -13.55 11.25 7.53
C ALA A 143 -14.21 12.53 8.05
N ASP A 144 -14.46 13.50 7.16
CA ASP A 144 -15.26 14.66 7.53
C ASP A 144 -16.60 14.14 8.06
N ALA A 145 -17.03 14.65 9.21
CA ALA A 145 -18.35 14.31 9.73
C ALA A 145 -19.39 14.78 8.72
N LEU A 146 -20.44 13.98 8.50
CA LEU A 146 -21.57 14.41 7.69
C LEU A 146 -22.10 15.74 8.23
N THR A 147 -22.32 16.69 7.34
CA THR A 147 -22.97 17.95 7.67
C THR A 147 -24.46 17.72 7.99
N THR A 148 -25.08 18.65 8.73
CA THR A 148 -26.51 18.58 9.02
C THR A 148 -27.36 18.50 7.75
N ASP A 149 -26.95 19.19 6.69
CA ASP A 149 -27.65 19.19 5.39
C ASP A 149 -27.53 17.84 4.67
N GLU A 150 -26.35 17.20 4.71
CA GLU A 150 -26.16 15.85 4.19
C GLU A 150 -26.99 14.83 5.00
N ILE A 151 -27.05 14.98 6.33
CA ILE A 151 -27.89 14.15 7.19
C ILE A 151 -29.37 14.32 6.82
N SER A 152 -29.86 15.56 6.69
CA SER A 152 -31.24 15.84 6.28
C SER A 152 -31.56 15.32 4.88
N THR A 153 -30.61 15.39 3.95
CA THR A 153 -30.78 14.88 2.58
C THR A 153 -30.88 13.35 2.58
N ILE A 154 -30.04 12.66 3.37
CA ILE A 154 -30.09 11.21 3.52
C ILE A 154 -31.44 10.80 4.15
N LEU A 155 -31.86 11.45 5.24
CA LEU A 155 -33.08 11.09 5.95
C LEU A 155 -34.36 11.33 5.15
N ASN A 156 -34.38 12.36 4.29
CA ASN A 156 -35.54 12.69 3.46
C ASN A 156 -35.52 12.02 2.07
N HIS A 157 -34.60 11.09 1.82
CA HIS A 157 -34.52 10.40 0.53
C HIS A 157 -35.72 9.46 0.37
N LYS A 158 -36.40 9.51 -0.78
CA LYS A 158 -37.65 8.76 -1.09
C LYS A 158 -37.60 7.24 -0.89
N ILE A 159 -36.41 6.65 -0.82
CA ILE A 159 -36.22 5.21 -0.56
C ILE A 159 -36.39 4.88 0.94
N LEU A 160 -36.12 5.84 1.82
CA LEU A 160 -36.27 5.72 3.28
C LEU A 160 -37.59 6.27 3.79
N ASP A 161 -38.26 7.10 2.99
CA ASP A 161 -39.65 7.48 3.20
C ASP A 161 -40.49 6.23 2.91
N GLY A 162 -40.98 5.55 3.95
CA GLY A 162 -41.66 4.24 3.89
C GLY A 162 -43.00 4.23 3.12
N THR A 163 -43.15 5.11 2.15
CA THR A 163 -44.32 5.36 1.31
C THR A 163 -44.23 4.68 -0.06
N THR A 164 -43.21 3.86 -0.31
CA THR A 164 -43.18 2.95 -1.48
C THR A 164 -43.73 1.58 -1.05
N PRO A 165 -44.98 1.21 -1.37
CA PRO A 165 -45.47 -0.16 -1.17
C PRO A 165 -44.84 -1.08 -2.23
N GLU A 166 -44.64 -2.35 -1.89
CA GLU A 166 -44.38 -3.41 -2.89
C GLU A 166 -45.53 -3.55 -3.91
#